data_AF-A0A126RD85-F1
#
_entry.id   AF-A0A126RD85-F1
#
_cell.length_a   1.000
_cell.length_b   1.000
_cell.length_c   1.000
_cell.angle_alpha   90.00
_cell.angle_beta   90.00
_cell.angle_gamma   90.00
#
_symmetry.space_group_name_H-M   'P 1'
#
loop_
_entity.id
_entity.type
_entity.pdbx_description
1 polymer ?
#
loop_
_entity_poly.entity_id
_entity_poly.type
_entity_poly.pdbx_seq_one_letter_code
_entity_poly.pdbx_strand_id
1 'polypeptide(L)' 'MDTHDHIVAIGLLTEDDVQRLGANFSRLFPVPRDGAFDDLIRAIDEAEQQRDLQKNPRTKT' A
#
# COMPACT_ATOMS: atom_id res chain seq x y z
N MET A 1 15.68 -7.49 -28.66
CA MET A 1 14.42 -7.39 -27.90
C MET A 1 14.74 -6.66 -26.63
N ASP A 2 14.24 -5.45 -26.48
CA ASP A 2 14.41 -4.60 -25.30
C ASP A 2 13.83 -5.27 -24.05
N THR A 3 14.69 -5.79 -23.18
CA THR A 3 14.37 -6.26 -21.82
C THR A 3 14.24 -5.06 -20.88
N HIS A 4 13.26 -4.19 -21.14
CA HIS A 4 12.82 -3.26 -20.10
C HIS A 4 12.01 -4.08 -19.10
N ASP A 5 12.62 -4.39 -17.95
CA ASP A 5 11.91 -5.02 -16.84
C ASP A 5 10.63 -4.25 -16.57
N HIS A 6 9.49 -4.87 -16.88
CA HIS A 6 8.20 -4.27 -16.65
C HIS A 6 8.01 -4.14 -15.14
N ILE A 7 8.10 -2.92 -14.61
CA ILE A 7 7.76 -2.66 -13.21
C ILE A 7 6.28 -3.00 -13.04
N VAL A 8 6.01 -4.09 -12.32
CA VAL A 8 4.67 -4.44 -11.86
C VAL A 8 4.53 -3.91 -10.44
N ALA A 9 3.90 -2.74 -10.30
CA ALA A 9 3.54 -2.20 -8.99
C ALA A 9 2.22 -2.83 -8.53
N ILE A 10 2.23 -3.45 -7.36
CA ILE A 10 1.04 -3.95 -6.67
C ILE A 10 0.80 -3.03 -5.47
N GLY A 11 -0.30 -2.29 -5.48
CA GLY A 11 -0.73 -1.44 -4.37
C GLY A 11 -1.91 -2.06 -3.63
N LEU A 12 -1.87 -2.03 -2.30
CA LEU A 12 -3.03 -2.31 -1.46
C LEU A 12 -3.79 -0.99 -1.32
N LEU A 13 -5.00 -0.94 -1.87
CA LEU A 13 -5.79 0.27 -1.98
C LEU A 13 -7.14 0.06 -1.31
N THR A 14 -7.62 1.05 -0.58
CA THR A 14 -9.01 1.08 -0.14
C THR A 14 -9.94 1.43 -1.31
N GLU A 15 -11.24 1.23 -1.13
CA GLU A 15 -12.23 1.64 -2.13
C GLU A 15 -12.16 3.16 -2.41
N ASP A 16 -11.96 3.97 -1.37
CA ASP A 16 -11.77 5.41 -1.49
C ASP A 16 -10.51 5.77 -2.30
N ASP A 17 -9.41 5.02 -2.13
CA ASP A 17 -8.18 5.25 -2.89
C ASP A 17 -8.36 4.94 -4.37
N VAL A 18 -9.07 3.83 -4.68
CA VAL A 18 -9.40 3.46 -6.06
C VAL A 18 -10.25 4.55 -6.72
N GLN A 19 -11.25 5.09 -6.01
CA GLN A 19 -12.07 6.18 -6.53
C GLN A 19 -11.25 7.45 -6.80
N ARG A 20 -10.32 7.81 -5.90
CA ARG A 20 -9.43 8.97 -6.05
C ARG A 20 -8.45 8.84 -7.20
N LEU A 21 -7.91 7.65 -7.42
CA LEU A 21 -6.95 7.36 -8.49
C LEU A 21 -7.61 7.29 -9.88
N GLY A 22 -8.94 7.15 -9.94
CA GLY A 22 -9.72 7.18 -11.16
C GLY A 22 -9.84 5.82 -11.86
N ALA A 23 -10.76 5.73 -12.81
CA ALA A 23 -11.17 4.47 -13.46
C ALA A 23 -10.17 3.91 -14.49
N ASN A 24 -8.94 4.42 -14.56
CA ASN A 24 -7.98 4.08 -15.62
C ASN A 24 -7.14 2.83 -15.32
N PHE A 25 -7.42 2.10 -14.24
CA PHE A 25 -6.76 0.83 -13.98
C PHE A 25 -7.30 -0.26 -14.89
N SER A 26 -6.45 -0.75 -15.79
CA SER A 26 -6.79 -1.89 -16.64
C SER A 26 -6.86 -3.22 -15.89
N ARG A 27 -6.30 -3.29 -14.66
CA ARG A 27 -6.33 -4.47 -13.79
C ARG A 27 -6.52 -4.05 -12.34
N LEU A 28 -7.69 -4.36 -11.79
CA LEU A 28 -8.01 -4.24 -10.37
C LEU A 28 -8.54 -5.59 -9.91
N PHE A 29 -7.90 -6.18 -8.90
CA PHE A 29 -8.34 -7.44 -8.31
C PHE A 29 -8.72 -7.19 -6.85
N PRO A 30 -10.00 -7.37 -6.47
CA PRO A 30 -10.39 -7.21 -5.09
C PRO A 30 -9.73 -8.31 -4.26
N VAL A 31 -9.04 -7.89 -3.20
CA VAL A 31 -8.53 -8.84 -2.20
C VAL A 31 -9.70 -9.19 -1.27
N PRO A 32 -10.14 -10.47 -1.23
CA PRO A 32 -11.18 -10.88 -0.30
C PRO A 32 -10.71 -10.68 1.14
N ARG A 33 -11.64 -10.34 2.05
CA ARG A 33 -11.38 -10.28 3.50
C ARG A 33 -11.40 -11.68 4.10
N ASP A 34 -10.64 -12.60 3.53
CA ASP A 34 -10.47 -13.97 4.02
C ASP A 34 -9.31 -14.09 5.02
N GLY A 35 -8.62 -12.99 5.29
CA GLY A 35 -7.51 -12.90 6.24
C GLY A 35 -6.17 -13.32 5.68
N ALA A 36 -6.08 -13.75 4.41
CA ALA A 36 -4.84 -14.26 3.82
C ALA A 36 -3.70 -13.22 3.79
N PHE A 37 -4.04 -11.93 3.84
CA PHE A 37 -3.09 -10.82 3.81
C PHE A 37 -3.02 -10.02 5.11
N ASP A 38 -3.73 -10.43 6.17
CA ASP A 38 -3.81 -9.66 7.42
C ASP A 38 -2.42 -9.43 8.04
N ASP A 39 -1.57 -10.45 8.02
CA ASP A 39 -0.19 -10.33 8.53
C ASP A 39 0.66 -9.36 7.69
N LEU A 40 0.45 -9.33 6.37
CA LEU A 40 1.15 -8.41 5.47
C LEU A 40 0.68 -6.97 5.68
N ILE A 41 -0.63 -6.75 5.75
CA ILE A 41 -1.24 -5.45 6.03
C ILE A 41 -0.74 -4.93 7.38
N ARG A 42 -0.77 -5.78 8.43
CA ARG A 42 -0.25 -5.43 9.75
C ARG A 42 1.22 -5.02 9.70
N ALA A 43 2.06 -5.75 8.98
CA ALA A 43 3.48 -5.43 8.87
C ALA A 43 3.73 -4.08 8.15
N ILE A 44 2.91 -3.75 7.15
CA ILE A 44 2.95 -2.46 6.47
C ILE A 44 2.55 -1.35 7.45
N ASP A 45 1.43 -1.50 8.15
CA ASP A 45 0.93 -0.51 9.12
C ASP A 45 1.98 -0.23 10.22
N GLU A 46 2.61 -1.28 10.76
CA GLU A 46 3.68 -1.15 11.76
C GLU A 46 4.89 -0.37 11.22
N ALA A 47 5.29 -0.65 9.97
CA ALA A 47 6.40 0.07 9.32
C ALA A 47 6.06 1.55 9.07
N GLU A 48 4.82 1.85 8.69
CA GLU A 48 4.36 3.24 8.52
C GLU A 48 4.37 4.00 9.84
N GLN A 49 3.85 3.38 10.92
CA GLN A 49 3.88 3.96 12.26
C GLN A 49 5.31 4.26 12.72
N GLN A 50 6.25 3.31 12.53
CA GLN A 50 7.66 3.53 12.88
C GLN A 50 8.29 4.66 12.07
N ARG A 51 7.97 4.75 10.77
CA ARG A 51 8.45 5.82 9.90
C ARG A 51 7.92 7.19 10.34
N ASP A 52 6.66 7.27 10.74
CA ASP A 52 6.04 8.52 11.18
C ASP A 52 6.57 8.97 12.56
N LEU A 53 6.83 8.02 13.45
CA LEU A 53 7.52 8.26 14.72
C LEU A 53 8.94 8.82 14.52
N GLN A 54 9.69 8.29 13.54
CA GLN A 54 11.03 8.80 13.22
C GLN A 54 11.01 10.20 12.59
N LYS A 55 9.96 10.54 11.84
CA LYS A 55 9.82 11.86 11.21
C LYS A 55 9.49 12.98 12.21
N ASN A 56 8.99 12.65 13.40
CA ASN A 56 8.59 13.66 14.40
C ASN A 56 9.37 13.54 15.73
N PRO A 57 10.65 13.94 15.79
CA PRO A 57 11.46 13.85 17.02
C PRO A 57 11.11 14.89 18.09
N ARG A 58 10.05 15.71 17.93
CA ARG A 58 9.72 16.81 18.85
C ARG A 58 8.37 16.62 19.55
N THR A 59 8.34 15.73 20.53
CA THR A 59 7.50 15.87 21.73
C THR A 59 8.13 15.05 22.85
N LYS A 60 9.24 15.55 23.38
CA LYS A 60 9.66 15.24 24.75
C LYS A 60 10.02 16.56 25.42
N THR A 61 9.01 17.15 26.05
CA THR A 61 9.15 18.17 27.10
C THR A 61 8.49 17.58 28.34
#